data_AF-A0A0Q9QJQ7-F1
#
_entry.id   AF-A0A0Q9QJQ7-F1
#
_cell.length_a   1.000
_cell.length_b   1.000
_cell.length_c   1.000
_cell.angle_alpha   90.00
_cell.angle_beta   90.00
_cell.angle_gamma   90.00
#
_symmetry.space_group_name_H-M   'P 1'
#
loop_
_entity.id
_entity.type
_entity.pdbx_description
1 polymer ?
#
loop_
_entity_poly.entity_id
_entity_poly.type
_entity_poly.pdbx_seq_one_letter_code
_entity_poly.pdbx_strand_id
1 'polypeptide(L)'
;MSRNAAALLLLVLAAGGCGSPPTVPVAESEASRAPVSAPADPAIAVPGDFPLTEGMPPNESGEDIVVAGSRGVGMRMLDFCGTRPLRGLEVADRATAASSGPEYSSTRDLMVFADPQRASAVAAQVLDAAHGCPVEESGPDSETLTEVRASDAGPGAATVVHTYETGGRVGVGAEIIEVVPVGTALLVTSSYAEWSPGPILDDGITQGRQALAPVLEAMRAFGEALTSTPSSTAASAVPADFPLGLDLPEDGGDFDVVPPSPEADGVGEVEVCGSTVWPAGASEARLAVNAHGPEHVDARDLVVLADADVASTVVRQVRGVVEGCTDAPADQVWTLHAANTGHDSVTFSLTWDNGLGASVFQLTRVGSALLMTHVYGEGTLAGADRTVRERTALTRRIAPAMCAFTATGC
;
A
#
# COMPACT_ATOMS: atom_id res chain seq x y z
N MET A 1 46.26 0.48 -33.34
CA MET A 1 47.06 -0.49 -34.12
C MET A 1 47.46 -1.63 -33.22
N SER A 2 47.09 -2.86 -33.61
CA SER A 2 47.61 -4.16 -33.11
C SER A 2 47.24 -4.60 -31.68
N ARG A 3 46.81 -5.85 -31.41
CA ARG A 3 46.50 -7.04 -32.24
C ARG A 3 46.04 -8.18 -31.31
N ASN A 4 45.17 -9.06 -31.86
CA ASN A 4 45.04 -10.51 -31.59
C ASN A 4 44.42 -10.99 -30.26
N ALA A 5 43.74 -12.14 -30.13
CA ALA A 5 42.90 -13.03 -30.95
C ALA A 5 42.88 -14.40 -30.24
N ALA A 6 41.70 -15.04 -30.24
CA ALA A 6 41.45 -16.49 -30.24
C ALA A 6 41.81 -17.38 -29.02
N ALA A 7 40.79 -18.08 -28.51
CA ALA A 7 40.85 -19.53 -28.34
C ALA A 7 39.43 -20.14 -28.39
N LEU A 8 39.25 -20.96 -29.42
CA LEU A 8 38.14 -21.84 -29.76
C LEU A 8 38.45 -23.22 -29.16
N LEU A 9 37.53 -23.94 -28.51
CA LEU A 9 37.62 -25.41 -28.48
C LEU A 9 36.36 -26.20 -28.06
N LEU A 10 35.98 -27.06 -29.01
CA LEU A 10 35.39 -28.42 -28.98
C LEU A 10 34.05 -28.76 -28.31
N LEU A 11 33.13 -29.16 -29.20
CA LEU A 11 32.13 -30.23 -29.08
C LEU A 11 32.75 -31.57 -28.61
N VAL A 12 32.00 -32.30 -27.77
CA VAL A 12 32.04 -33.77 -27.70
C VAL A 12 30.60 -34.30 -27.80
N LEU A 13 30.34 -35.05 -28.87
CA LEU A 13 29.22 -35.97 -29.02
C LEU A 13 29.56 -37.30 -28.33
N ALA A 14 28.63 -37.84 -27.54
CA ALA A 14 28.62 -39.25 -27.17
C ALA A 14 27.20 -39.80 -27.21
N ALA A 15 27.10 -40.98 -27.80
CA ALA A 15 25.92 -41.65 -28.29
C ALA A 15 25.20 -42.51 -27.24
N GLY A 16 23.92 -42.80 -27.53
CA GLY A 16 23.39 -44.17 -27.49
C GLY A 16 22.98 -44.74 -26.13
N GLY A 17 21.67 -44.87 -25.92
CA GLY A 17 21.11 -45.66 -24.83
C GLY A 17 19.60 -45.78 -24.90
N CYS A 18 19.07 -46.53 -25.87
CA CYS A 18 17.68 -47.00 -25.84
C CYS A 18 17.56 -48.09 -24.77
N GLY A 19 17.08 -47.73 -23.58
CA GLY A 19 16.65 -48.67 -22.55
C GLY A 19 15.15 -48.58 -22.36
N SER A 20 14.41 -49.60 -22.83
CA SER A 20 12.98 -49.73 -22.51
C SER A 20 12.80 -49.96 -21.01
N PRO A 21 11.98 -49.17 -20.31
CA PRO A 21 11.69 -49.41 -18.90
C PRO A 21 10.87 -50.69 -18.73
N PRO A 22 11.09 -51.46 -17.65
CA PRO A 22 10.24 -52.60 -17.32
C PRO A 22 8.83 -52.13 -16.99
N THR A 23 7.84 -52.74 -17.64
CA THR A 23 6.42 -52.57 -17.33
C THR A 23 6.13 -53.17 -15.96
N VAL A 24 6.08 -52.32 -14.94
CA VAL A 24 5.61 -52.68 -13.60
C VAL A 24 4.08 -52.72 -13.63
N PRO A 25 3.42 -53.77 -13.12
CA PRO A 25 1.97 -53.81 -13.02
C PRO A 25 1.50 -52.70 -12.07
N VAL A 26 0.70 -51.77 -12.61
CA VAL A 26 0.01 -50.74 -11.84
C VAL A 26 -1.05 -51.45 -11.00
N ALA A 27 -0.75 -51.65 -9.71
CA ALA A 27 -1.78 -51.89 -8.73
C ALA A 27 -2.60 -50.60 -8.60
N GLU A 28 -3.89 -50.67 -8.88
CA GLU A 28 -4.85 -49.61 -8.53
C GLU A 28 -4.80 -49.39 -7.02
N SER A 29 -3.97 -48.44 -6.60
CA SER A 29 -4.02 -47.85 -5.28
C SER A 29 -5.32 -47.07 -5.21
N GLU A 30 -6.31 -47.61 -4.50
CA GLU A 30 -7.43 -46.85 -3.98
C GLU A 30 -6.84 -45.69 -3.17
N ALA A 31 -6.64 -44.55 -3.84
CA ALA A 31 -6.19 -43.32 -3.23
C ALA A 31 -7.26 -42.90 -2.22
N SER A 32 -7.06 -43.33 -0.98
CA SER A 32 -7.74 -42.83 0.21
C SER A 32 -7.62 -41.32 0.17
N ARG A 33 -8.70 -40.64 -0.23
CA ARG A 33 -8.78 -39.19 -0.18
C ARG A 33 -8.62 -38.82 1.29
N ALA A 34 -7.44 -38.34 1.65
CA ALA A 34 -7.20 -37.73 2.95
C ALA A 34 -8.32 -36.70 3.18
N PRO A 35 -8.96 -36.70 4.36
CA PRO A 35 -10.01 -35.73 4.65
C PRO A 35 -9.41 -34.33 4.45
N VAL A 36 -10.01 -33.55 3.56
CA VAL A 36 -9.69 -32.13 3.40
C VAL A 36 -10.12 -31.47 4.72
N SER A 37 -9.15 -31.12 5.56
CA SER A 37 -9.40 -30.36 6.77
C SER A 37 -10.10 -29.06 6.37
N ALA A 38 -11.25 -28.79 6.97
CA ALA A 38 -11.94 -27.53 6.79
C ALA A 38 -10.97 -26.38 7.15
N PRO A 39 -11.01 -25.24 6.42
CA PRO A 39 -10.21 -24.08 6.79
C PRO A 39 -10.52 -23.71 8.24
N ALA A 40 -9.47 -23.57 9.06
CA ALA A 40 -9.62 -23.15 10.43
C ALA A 40 -10.13 -21.70 10.44
N ASP A 41 -11.08 -21.39 11.32
CA ASP A 41 -11.52 -20.01 11.53
C ASP A 41 -10.30 -19.13 11.87
N PRO A 42 -10.26 -17.87 11.40
CA PRO A 42 -9.20 -16.94 11.74
C PRO A 42 -9.01 -16.88 13.26
N ALA A 43 -7.75 -16.93 13.68
CA ALA A 43 -7.40 -16.82 15.09
C ALA A 43 -7.86 -15.45 15.62
N ILE A 44 -8.96 -15.44 16.36
CA ILE A 44 -9.46 -14.25 17.08
C ILE A 44 -8.81 -14.07 18.45
N ALA A 45 -7.89 -14.98 18.83
CA ALA A 45 -7.17 -14.96 20.09
C ALA A 45 -5.66 -14.94 19.83
N VAL A 46 -4.93 -14.18 20.65
CA VAL A 46 -3.46 -14.15 20.64
C VAL A 46 -2.95 -15.43 21.30
N PRO A 47 -2.11 -16.23 20.62
CA PRO A 47 -1.50 -17.42 21.24
C PRO A 47 -0.76 -17.06 22.53
N GLY A 48 -0.84 -17.93 23.55
CA GLY A 48 -0.19 -17.68 24.83
C GLY A 48 1.34 -17.67 24.76
N ASP A 49 1.90 -18.26 23.71
CA ASP A 49 3.32 -18.32 23.36
C ASP A 49 3.70 -17.33 22.24
N PHE A 50 2.82 -16.40 21.90
CA PHE A 50 3.10 -15.37 20.89
C PHE A 50 4.34 -14.57 21.30
N PRO A 51 5.33 -14.36 20.40
CA PRO A 51 6.66 -13.85 20.76
C PRO A 51 6.69 -12.33 20.99
N LEU A 52 5.70 -11.77 21.67
CA LEU A 52 5.51 -10.31 21.79
C LEU A 52 6.71 -9.61 22.43
N THR A 53 7.49 -10.29 23.26
CA THR A 53 8.67 -9.76 23.95
C THR A 53 9.98 -9.92 23.17
N GLU A 54 9.98 -10.62 22.04
CA GLU A 54 11.20 -10.97 21.31
C GLU A 54 11.91 -9.71 20.78
N GLY A 55 13.22 -9.59 21.03
CA GLY A 55 13.99 -8.40 20.66
C GLY A 55 13.74 -7.15 21.52
N MET A 56 12.89 -7.22 22.57
CA MET A 56 12.82 -6.13 23.54
C MET A 56 14.08 -6.13 24.43
N PRO A 57 14.59 -4.95 24.82
CA PRO A 57 15.68 -4.88 25.79
C PRO A 57 15.24 -5.45 27.15
N PRO A 58 16.13 -6.11 27.90
CA PRO A 58 15.82 -6.60 29.24
C PRO A 58 15.70 -5.44 30.22
N ASN A 59 14.76 -5.50 31.18
CA ASN A 59 14.65 -4.46 32.20
C ASN A 59 15.97 -4.38 33.00
N GLU A 60 16.46 -3.16 33.23
CA GLU A 60 17.71 -2.96 33.99
C GLU A 60 17.57 -3.31 35.48
N SER A 61 16.33 -3.36 36.01
CA SER A 61 16.05 -3.88 37.35
C SER A 61 16.35 -5.38 37.48
N GLY A 62 16.58 -6.08 36.37
CA GLY A 62 16.70 -7.54 36.32
C GLY A 62 15.36 -8.26 36.43
N GLU A 63 14.24 -7.53 36.42
CA GLU A 63 12.90 -8.08 36.39
C GLU A 63 12.54 -8.55 34.96
N ASP A 64 11.73 -9.59 34.86
CA ASP A 64 11.24 -10.07 33.57
C ASP A 64 10.38 -8.99 32.87
N ILE A 65 10.39 -9.00 31.54
CA ILE A 65 9.55 -8.12 30.72
C ILE A 65 8.09 -8.34 31.11
N VAL A 66 7.37 -7.25 31.40
CA VAL A 66 5.99 -7.34 31.86
C VAL A 66 5.09 -7.61 30.66
N VAL A 67 4.66 -8.87 30.53
CA VAL A 67 3.58 -9.24 29.62
C VAL A 67 2.26 -9.10 30.36
N ALA A 68 1.53 -8.04 30.05
CA ALA A 68 0.16 -7.89 30.50
C ALA A 68 -0.75 -8.37 29.37
N GLY A 69 -1.66 -9.30 29.68
CA GLY A 69 -2.75 -9.66 28.76
C GLY A 69 -3.67 -8.45 28.49
N SER A 70 -4.95 -8.71 28.20
CA SER A 70 -5.91 -7.66 27.79
C SER A 70 -6.06 -6.43 28.72
N ARG A 71 -5.61 -6.53 29.98
CA ARG A 71 -5.67 -5.45 30.99
C ARG A 71 -4.45 -4.51 31.02
N GLY A 72 -3.40 -4.77 30.25
CA GLY A 72 -2.24 -3.88 30.21
C GLY A 72 -2.61 -2.48 29.69
N VAL A 73 -1.85 -1.45 30.11
CA VAL A 73 -2.06 -0.09 29.60
C VAL A 73 -1.69 -0.04 28.11
N GLY A 74 -0.54 -0.62 27.73
CA GLY A 74 -0.06 -0.67 26.36
C GLY A 74 -0.04 0.72 25.72
N MET A 75 -0.44 0.81 24.45
CA MET A 75 -0.48 2.03 23.65
C MET A 75 -1.85 2.73 23.68
N ARG A 76 -2.78 2.37 24.57
CA ARG A 76 -4.13 2.99 24.64
C ARG A 76 -4.14 4.47 25.00
N MET A 77 -3.01 4.96 25.52
CA MET A 77 -2.80 6.35 25.88
C MET A 77 -2.07 7.14 24.80
N LEU A 78 -1.76 6.51 23.65
CA LEU A 78 -1.23 7.20 22.49
C LEU A 78 -2.18 8.35 22.12
N ASP A 79 -1.61 9.54 22.05
CA ASP A 79 -2.30 10.82 21.92
C ASP A 79 -1.56 11.65 20.87
N PHE A 80 -2.32 12.28 20.00
CA PHE A 80 -1.81 13.24 19.01
C PHE A 80 -2.70 14.48 19.09
N CYS A 81 -2.22 15.53 19.76
CA CYS A 81 -2.94 16.80 19.92
C CYS A 81 -4.36 16.61 20.52
N GLY A 82 -4.49 15.72 21.49
CA GLY A 82 -5.76 15.36 22.15
C GLY A 82 -6.59 14.27 21.44
N THR A 83 -6.15 13.80 20.27
CA THR A 83 -6.78 12.69 19.55
C THR A 83 -6.18 11.37 19.99
N ARG A 84 -7.02 10.47 20.52
CA ARG A 84 -6.60 9.16 21.06
C ARG A 84 -7.14 8.00 20.21
N PRO A 85 -6.51 7.68 19.07
CA PRO A 85 -7.06 6.73 18.09
C PRO A 85 -7.21 5.30 18.63
N LEU A 86 -6.45 4.93 19.67
CA LEU A 86 -6.47 3.59 20.26
C LEU A 86 -7.40 3.46 21.47
N ARG A 87 -8.07 4.55 21.89
CA ARG A 87 -8.90 4.55 23.09
C ARG A 87 -10.32 4.08 22.77
N GLY A 88 -10.79 3.08 23.52
CA GLY A 88 -12.18 2.62 23.45
C GLY A 88 -12.47 1.68 22.28
N LEU A 89 -11.44 1.15 21.64
CA LEU A 89 -11.59 0.15 20.60
C LEU A 89 -12.19 -1.14 21.14
N GLU A 90 -13.13 -1.70 20.38
CA GLU A 90 -13.61 -3.07 20.57
C GLU A 90 -12.62 -4.02 19.89
N VAL A 91 -11.86 -4.75 20.70
CA VAL A 91 -10.90 -5.76 20.26
C VAL A 91 -11.41 -7.15 20.65
N ALA A 92 -11.20 -8.13 19.79
CA ALA A 92 -11.53 -9.53 20.08
C ALA A 92 -10.56 -10.11 21.11
N ASP A 93 -9.27 -9.80 20.95
CA ASP A 93 -8.23 -10.10 21.94
C ASP A 93 -7.11 -9.07 21.90
N ARG A 94 -6.28 -9.05 22.94
CA ARG A 94 -5.19 -8.09 23.09
C ARG A 94 -4.08 -8.61 24.00
N ALA A 95 -2.84 -8.39 23.58
CA ALA A 95 -1.65 -8.65 24.37
C ALA A 95 -0.75 -7.42 24.39
N THR A 96 -0.15 -7.13 25.54
CA THR A 96 0.78 -6.01 25.70
C THR A 96 2.08 -6.47 26.35
N ALA A 97 3.19 -5.86 25.95
CA ALA A 97 4.48 -6.04 26.59
C ALA A 97 5.12 -4.67 26.83
N ALA A 98 5.79 -4.52 27.97
CA ALA A 98 6.54 -3.31 28.29
C ALA A 98 7.88 -3.65 28.95
N SER A 99 8.91 -2.92 28.55
CA SER A 99 10.25 -2.91 29.14
C SER A 99 10.72 -1.48 29.30
N SER A 100 11.42 -1.17 30.38
CA SER A 100 11.95 0.19 30.61
C SER A 100 13.24 0.17 31.42
N GLY A 101 14.10 1.13 31.12
CA GLY A 101 15.29 1.46 31.89
C GLY A 101 15.36 2.97 32.16
N PRO A 102 16.46 3.47 32.76
CA PRO A 102 16.67 4.88 33.02
C PRO A 102 16.69 5.74 31.75
N GLU A 103 17.17 5.18 30.64
CA GLU A 103 17.42 5.91 29.38
C GLU A 103 16.57 5.39 28.20
N TYR A 104 15.70 4.40 28.43
CA TYR A 104 14.85 3.85 27.37
C TYR A 104 13.49 3.37 27.89
N SER A 105 12.52 3.31 26.98
CA SER A 105 11.29 2.56 27.20
C SER A 105 10.86 1.88 25.91
N SER A 106 10.33 0.67 26.00
CA SER A 106 9.76 -0.07 24.87
C SER A 106 8.41 -0.63 25.27
N THR A 107 7.37 -0.28 24.52
CA THR A 107 6.01 -0.80 24.70
C THR A 107 5.53 -1.41 23.39
N ARG A 108 4.83 -2.53 23.48
CA ARG A 108 4.18 -3.20 22.35
C ARG A 108 2.74 -3.50 22.71
N ASP A 109 1.83 -3.23 21.79
CA ASP A 109 0.40 -3.45 21.94
C ASP A 109 -0.13 -4.16 20.69
N LEU A 110 -0.40 -5.45 20.82
CA LEU A 110 -1.00 -6.27 19.78
C LEU A 110 -2.49 -6.35 20.03
N MET A 111 -3.28 -5.83 19.09
CA MET A 111 -4.74 -5.87 19.10
C MET A 111 -5.23 -6.79 17.99
N VAL A 112 -6.12 -7.72 18.30
CA VAL A 112 -6.78 -8.59 17.33
C VAL A 112 -8.24 -8.18 17.23
N PHE A 113 -8.72 -7.97 16.01
CA PHE A 113 -10.10 -7.59 15.72
C PHE A 113 -10.89 -8.77 15.17
N ALA A 114 -12.21 -8.70 15.28
CA ALA A 114 -13.10 -9.69 14.66
C ALA A 114 -13.17 -9.56 13.14
N ASP A 115 -12.87 -8.36 12.61
CA ASP A 115 -12.93 -8.02 11.19
C ASP A 115 -11.55 -7.60 10.69
N PRO A 116 -11.03 -8.21 9.60
CA PRO A 116 -9.74 -7.83 9.04
C PRO A 116 -9.64 -6.41 8.52
N GLN A 117 -10.73 -5.83 8.04
CA GLN A 117 -10.70 -4.44 7.58
C GLN A 117 -10.51 -3.47 8.75
N ARG A 118 -10.86 -3.90 9.98
CA ARG A 118 -10.79 -3.07 11.16
C ARG A 118 -9.35 -2.73 11.56
N ALA A 119 -8.42 -3.67 11.44
CA ALA A 119 -7.01 -3.43 11.77
C ALA A 119 -6.42 -2.32 10.90
N SER A 120 -6.57 -2.44 9.58
CA SER A 120 -6.12 -1.44 8.61
C SER A 120 -6.85 -0.10 8.77
N ALA A 121 -8.15 -0.11 9.05
CA ALA A 121 -8.90 1.13 9.29
C ALA A 121 -8.47 1.85 10.58
N VAL A 122 -8.11 1.11 11.64
CA VAL A 122 -7.56 1.70 12.87
C VAL A 122 -6.13 2.20 12.63
N ALA A 123 -5.29 1.45 11.90
CA ALA A 123 -3.98 1.92 11.51
C ALA A 123 -4.06 3.25 10.75
N ALA A 124 -4.94 3.37 9.75
CA ALA A 124 -5.19 4.62 9.03
C ALA A 124 -5.61 5.75 9.97
N GLN A 125 -6.51 5.51 10.94
CA GLN A 125 -6.89 6.52 11.93
C GLN A 125 -5.72 6.98 12.82
N VAL A 126 -4.80 6.08 13.17
CA VAL A 126 -3.59 6.45 13.91
C VAL A 126 -2.71 7.38 13.08
N LEU A 127 -2.51 7.05 11.79
CA LEU A 127 -1.68 7.85 10.90
C LEU A 127 -2.33 9.19 10.55
N ASP A 128 -3.64 9.23 10.33
CA ASP A 128 -4.39 10.47 10.13
C ASP A 128 -4.27 11.39 11.35
N ALA A 129 -4.36 10.83 12.57
CA ALA A 129 -4.17 11.60 13.80
C ALA A 129 -2.74 12.15 13.93
N ALA A 130 -1.72 11.35 13.60
CA ALA A 130 -0.32 11.76 13.61
C ALA A 130 -0.05 12.87 12.57
N HIS A 131 -0.54 12.72 11.34
CA HIS A 131 -0.45 13.75 10.29
C HIS A 131 -1.17 15.05 10.68
N GLY A 132 -2.29 14.95 11.40
CA GLY A 132 -3.03 16.08 11.92
C GLY A 132 -2.35 16.81 13.09
N CYS A 133 -1.24 16.28 13.61
CA CYS A 133 -0.53 16.79 14.78
C CYS A 133 0.99 16.91 14.55
N PRO A 134 1.45 17.75 13.60
CA PRO A 134 2.88 17.88 13.31
C PRO A 134 3.69 18.51 14.45
N VAL A 135 3.04 19.32 15.30
CA VAL A 135 3.64 19.99 16.45
C VAL A 135 2.64 20.01 17.61
N GLU A 136 3.09 19.61 18.80
CA GLU A 136 2.31 19.67 20.05
C GLU A 136 3.12 20.36 21.16
N GLU A 137 2.54 21.36 21.83
CA GLU A 137 3.17 21.98 23.01
C GLU A 137 3.17 20.99 24.18
N SER A 138 4.33 20.50 24.57
CA SER A 138 4.49 19.53 25.65
C SER A 138 4.91 20.17 26.98
N GLY A 139 5.27 21.46 26.98
CA GLY A 139 5.57 22.26 28.15
C GLY A 139 6.06 23.67 27.80
N PRO A 140 6.38 24.52 28.80
CA PRO A 140 6.92 25.85 28.55
C PRO A 140 8.21 25.79 27.71
N ASP A 141 8.20 26.41 26.53
CA ASP A 141 9.28 26.41 25.55
C ASP A 141 9.68 25.01 25.03
N SER A 142 8.79 24.02 25.14
CA SER A 142 9.00 22.64 24.68
C SER A 142 7.90 22.19 23.73
N GLU A 143 8.32 21.63 22.59
CA GLU A 143 7.43 21.12 21.56
C GLU A 143 7.79 19.66 21.25
N THR A 144 6.78 18.82 21.03
CA THR A 144 6.92 17.52 20.39
C THR A 144 6.66 17.69 18.91
N LEU A 145 7.63 17.31 18.08
CA LEU A 145 7.52 17.33 16.62
C LEU A 145 7.21 15.93 16.12
N THR A 146 6.17 15.80 15.30
CA THR A 146 5.70 14.50 14.77
C THR A 146 5.98 14.41 13.27
N GLU A 147 6.65 13.33 12.87
CA GLU A 147 6.91 12.98 11.48
C GLU A 147 6.34 11.58 11.21
N VAL A 148 5.64 11.40 10.08
CA VAL A 148 5.17 10.09 9.63
C VAL A 148 5.98 9.67 8.41
N ARG A 149 6.57 8.47 8.47
CA ARG A 149 7.38 7.87 7.42
C ARG A 149 6.76 6.57 6.93
N ALA A 150 6.93 6.27 5.65
CA ALA A 150 6.60 4.94 5.14
C ALA A 150 7.48 3.87 5.80
N SER A 151 6.89 2.72 6.12
CA SER A 151 7.60 1.57 6.70
C SER A 151 7.55 0.40 5.73
N ASP A 152 8.63 -0.37 5.65
CA ASP A 152 8.71 -1.61 4.87
C ASP A 152 8.25 -2.85 5.68
N ALA A 153 7.75 -2.65 6.90
CA ALA A 153 7.27 -3.71 7.79
C ALA A 153 6.03 -4.45 7.27
N GLY A 154 5.39 -3.93 6.21
CA GLY A 154 4.29 -4.58 5.50
C GLY A 154 3.37 -3.58 4.80
N PRO A 155 2.39 -4.05 4.01
CA PRO A 155 1.40 -3.19 3.38
C PRO A 155 0.62 -2.37 4.41
N GLY A 156 0.57 -1.05 4.22
CA GLY A 156 -0.12 -0.15 5.15
C GLY A 156 0.61 0.09 6.48
N ALA A 157 1.84 -0.40 6.63
CA ALA A 157 2.69 -0.09 7.77
C ALA A 157 3.30 1.32 7.64
N ALA A 158 3.51 1.98 8.78
CA ALA A 158 4.19 3.26 8.85
C ALA A 158 4.92 3.43 10.19
N THR A 159 5.95 4.28 10.16
CA THR A 159 6.72 4.69 11.33
C THR A 159 6.35 6.13 11.67
N VAL A 160 5.84 6.37 12.88
CA VAL A 160 5.65 7.70 13.43
C VAL A 160 6.84 8.01 14.34
N VAL A 161 7.42 9.19 14.19
CA VAL A 161 8.60 9.63 14.93
C VAL A 161 8.25 10.88 15.71
N HIS A 162 8.44 10.84 17.03
CA HIS A 162 8.45 12.04 17.86
C HIS A 162 9.88 12.47 18.15
N THR A 163 10.18 13.74 17.90
CA THR A 163 11.40 14.40 18.40
C THR A 163 11.01 15.55 19.31
N TYR A 164 11.91 15.95 20.19
CA TYR A 164 11.62 16.95 21.23
C TYR A 164 12.44 18.20 21.00
N GLU A 165 11.76 19.32 20.76
CA GLU A 165 12.36 20.64 20.64
C GLU A 165 12.28 21.39 21.97
N THR A 166 13.36 22.06 22.37
CA THR A 166 13.32 22.98 23.52
C THR A 166 14.12 24.24 23.21
N GLY A 167 13.46 25.39 23.32
CA GLY A 167 14.04 26.69 22.98
C GLY A 167 14.52 26.79 21.53
N GLY A 168 13.75 26.27 20.58
CA GLY A 168 14.05 26.34 19.14
C GLY A 168 15.12 25.38 18.65
N ARG A 169 15.45 24.34 19.43
CA ARG A 169 16.45 23.32 19.07
C ARG A 169 15.96 21.92 19.40
N VAL A 170 15.95 21.04 18.41
CA VAL A 170 15.69 19.61 18.60
C VAL A 170 16.83 19.00 19.42
N GLY A 171 16.46 18.40 20.55
CA GLY A 171 17.37 17.76 21.50
C GLY A 171 17.77 16.34 21.12
N VAL A 172 18.50 15.69 22.03
CA VAL A 172 18.70 14.24 22.01
C VAL A 172 17.46 13.58 22.58
N GLY A 173 17.05 12.46 21.98
CA GLY A 173 15.87 11.72 22.38
C GLY A 173 14.85 11.70 21.25
N ALA A 174 14.34 10.51 20.95
CA ALA A 174 13.22 10.36 20.04
C ALA A 174 12.34 9.19 20.49
N GLU A 175 11.07 9.23 20.11
CA GLU A 175 10.16 8.09 20.20
C GLU A 175 9.90 7.58 18.78
N ILE A 176 10.07 6.28 18.57
CA ILE A 176 9.77 5.58 17.32
C ILE A 176 8.55 4.71 17.56
N ILE A 177 7.47 4.98 16.84
CA ILE A 177 6.20 4.29 16.93
C ILE A 177 5.97 3.54 15.61
N GLU A 178 5.97 2.22 15.63
CA GLU A 178 5.62 1.41 14.46
C GLU A 178 4.14 1.05 14.52
N VAL A 179 3.42 1.30 13.42
CA VAL A 179 2.00 0.95 13.25
C VAL A 179 1.92 -0.06 12.12
N VAL A 180 1.66 -1.33 12.45
CA VAL A 180 1.73 -2.44 11.49
C VAL A 180 0.43 -3.25 11.50
N PRO A 181 -0.47 -3.05 10.53
CA PRO A 181 -1.64 -3.91 10.35
C PRO A 181 -1.25 -5.20 9.59
N VAL A 182 -1.71 -6.36 10.05
CA VAL A 182 -1.57 -7.66 9.38
C VAL A 182 -2.88 -8.46 9.56
N GLY A 183 -3.67 -8.56 8.50
CA GLY A 183 -4.96 -9.28 8.55
C GLY A 183 -5.89 -8.71 9.62
N THR A 184 -6.30 -9.54 10.58
CA THR A 184 -7.12 -9.10 11.72
C THR A 184 -6.34 -8.44 12.86
N ALA A 185 -5.01 -8.41 12.80
CA ALA A 185 -4.16 -7.89 13.87
C ALA A 185 -3.59 -6.51 13.55
N LEU A 186 -3.44 -5.69 14.58
CA LEU A 186 -2.72 -4.43 14.56
C LEU A 186 -1.67 -4.47 15.67
N LEU A 187 -0.40 -4.34 15.28
CA LEU A 187 0.69 -4.08 16.23
C LEU A 187 0.98 -2.59 16.24
N VAL A 188 0.92 -1.99 17.44
CA VAL A 188 1.44 -0.65 17.70
C VAL A 188 2.54 -0.74 18.72
N THR A 189 3.73 -0.27 18.37
CA THR A 189 4.87 -0.23 19.28
C THR A 189 5.26 1.20 19.59
N SER A 190 5.93 1.43 20.70
CA SER A 190 6.69 2.65 20.99
C SER A 190 8.04 2.24 21.53
N SER A 191 9.10 2.84 21.02
CA SER A 191 10.44 2.74 21.59
C SER A 191 10.99 4.15 21.76
N TYR A 192 11.43 4.48 22.96
CA TYR A 192 12.10 5.73 23.28
C TYR A 192 13.56 5.43 23.67
N ALA A 193 14.49 6.21 23.14
CA ALA A 193 15.89 6.20 23.53
C ALA A 193 16.58 7.52 23.10
N GLU A 194 17.86 7.65 23.43
CA GLU A 194 18.70 8.81 23.10
C GLU A 194 19.15 8.86 21.62
N TRP A 195 18.20 8.85 20.68
CA TRP A 195 18.52 9.06 19.27
C TRP A 195 18.63 10.55 18.95
N SER A 196 19.67 10.92 18.21
CA SER A 196 19.78 12.26 17.63
C SER A 196 19.17 12.28 16.22
N PRO A 197 18.56 13.39 15.77
CA PRO A 197 18.05 13.51 14.40
C PRO A 197 19.10 13.18 13.33
N GLY A 198 18.65 12.66 12.20
CA GLY A 198 19.51 12.23 11.08
C GLY A 198 19.93 10.75 11.19
N PRO A 199 21.17 10.40 10.80
CA PRO A 199 21.56 8.99 10.61
C PRO A 199 21.39 8.09 11.85
N ILE A 200 21.60 8.63 13.05
CA ILE A 200 21.47 7.85 14.30
C ILE A 200 20.01 7.44 14.54
N LEU A 201 19.06 8.33 14.24
CA LEU A 201 17.64 8.03 14.32
C LEU A 201 17.22 7.03 13.25
N ASP A 202 17.72 7.18 12.02
CA ASP A 202 17.44 6.24 10.92
C ASP A 202 17.96 4.82 11.22
N ASP A 203 19.13 4.73 11.85
CA ASP A 203 19.68 3.48 12.36
C ASP A 203 18.78 2.91 13.48
N GLY A 204 18.28 3.75 14.38
CA GLY A 204 17.31 3.38 15.42
C GLY A 204 16.02 2.79 14.85
N ILE A 205 15.44 3.42 13.83
CA ILE A 205 14.24 2.93 13.12
C ILE A 205 14.54 1.57 12.46
N THR A 206 15.70 1.43 11.83
CA THR A 206 16.13 0.17 11.19
C THR A 206 16.33 -0.96 12.21
N GLN A 207 17.00 -0.69 13.32
CA GLN A 207 17.20 -1.66 14.40
C GLN A 207 15.88 -2.06 15.06
N GLY A 208 14.99 -1.10 15.32
CA GLY A 208 13.65 -1.35 15.85
C GLY A 208 12.87 -2.33 14.98
N ARG A 209 12.84 -2.10 13.66
CA ARG A 209 12.18 -3.01 12.71
C ARG A 209 12.82 -4.39 12.67
N GLN A 210 14.15 -4.48 12.68
CA GLN A 210 14.85 -5.78 12.76
C GLN A 210 14.49 -6.55 14.03
N ALA A 211 14.37 -5.87 15.17
CA ALA A 211 13.96 -6.47 16.43
C ALA A 211 12.49 -6.93 16.42
N LEU A 212 11.64 -6.35 15.56
CA LEU A 212 10.25 -6.75 15.37
C LEU A 212 10.07 -7.91 14.38
N ALA A 213 11.08 -8.28 13.59
CA ALA A 213 10.93 -9.29 12.54
C ALA A 213 10.31 -10.63 13.02
N PRO A 214 10.70 -11.21 14.19
CA PRO A 214 10.06 -12.43 14.70
C PRO A 214 8.57 -12.23 15.07
N VAL A 215 8.22 -11.03 15.56
CA VAL A 215 6.84 -10.68 15.91
C VAL A 215 6.00 -10.54 14.65
N LEU A 216 6.50 -9.83 13.64
CA LEU A 216 5.83 -9.63 12.36
C LEU A 216 5.65 -10.94 11.59
N GLU A 217 6.62 -11.86 11.66
CA GLU A 217 6.48 -13.21 11.11
C GLU A 217 5.34 -13.96 11.82
N ALA A 218 5.31 -13.95 13.16
CA ALA A 218 4.23 -14.57 13.92
C ALA A 218 2.86 -13.94 13.65
N MET A 219 2.81 -12.64 13.36
CA MET A 219 1.56 -11.96 12.99
C MET A 219 0.94 -12.46 11.69
N ARG A 220 1.70 -13.13 10.81
CA ARG A 220 1.16 -13.70 9.56
C ARG A 220 0.03 -14.70 9.82
N ALA A 221 0.04 -15.38 10.97
CA ALA A 221 -1.05 -16.26 11.39
C ALA A 221 -2.43 -15.53 11.47
N PHE A 222 -2.45 -14.21 11.67
CA PHE A 222 -3.67 -13.39 11.65
C PHE A 222 -4.09 -12.95 10.23
N GLY A 223 -3.22 -13.12 9.22
CA GLY A 223 -3.53 -12.87 7.80
C GLY A 223 -3.86 -14.13 7.00
N GLU A 224 -3.25 -15.27 7.34
CA GLU A 224 -3.35 -16.52 6.57
C GLU A 224 -4.74 -17.16 6.53
N ALA A 225 -5.62 -16.86 7.48
CA ALA A 225 -6.98 -17.40 7.48
C ALA A 225 -7.90 -16.76 6.42
N LEU A 226 -7.54 -15.60 5.86
CA LEU A 226 -8.34 -14.92 4.84
C LEU A 226 -7.94 -15.29 3.42
N THR A 227 -6.69 -15.74 3.23
CA THR A 227 -6.21 -16.22 1.93
C THR A 227 -6.73 -17.61 1.59
N SER A 228 -7.34 -18.30 2.57
CA SER A 228 -8.08 -19.56 2.34
C SER A 228 -9.56 -19.35 2.04
N THR A 229 -10.02 -18.10 1.87
CA THR A 229 -11.22 -17.89 1.05
C THR A 229 -10.90 -18.56 -0.28
N PRO A 230 -11.63 -19.62 -0.71
CA PRO A 230 -11.31 -20.31 -1.95
C PRO A 230 -11.16 -19.23 -2.98
N SER A 231 -9.96 -19.03 -3.56
CA SER A 231 -9.66 -17.93 -4.49
C SER A 231 -10.90 -17.77 -5.30
N SER A 232 -11.73 -16.78 -4.92
CA SER A 232 -12.92 -16.52 -5.68
C SER A 232 -12.28 -16.19 -6.98
N THR A 233 -12.61 -16.96 -8.00
CA THR A 233 -12.04 -16.79 -9.33
C THR A 233 -12.72 -15.54 -9.91
N ALA A 234 -12.76 -14.46 -9.11
CA ALA A 234 -12.91 -13.09 -9.52
C ALA A 234 -12.01 -12.98 -10.73
N ALA A 235 -12.66 -12.63 -11.83
CA ALA A 235 -12.10 -12.85 -13.14
C ALA A 235 -10.76 -12.11 -13.21
N SER A 236 -9.66 -12.86 -13.22
CA SER A 236 -8.35 -12.28 -13.52
C SER A 236 -8.34 -11.75 -14.95
N ALA A 237 -9.26 -12.21 -15.81
CA ALA A 237 -9.46 -11.67 -17.15
C ALA A 237 -10.50 -10.54 -17.16
N VAL A 238 -10.18 -9.45 -17.86
CA VAL A 238 -11.14 -8.40 -18.17
C VAL A 238 -12.16 -8.91 -19.20
N PRO A 239 -13.47 -8.76 -18.99
CA PRO A 239 -14.47 -9.11 -20.00
C PRO A 239 -14.21 -8.42 -21.34
N ALA A 240 -14.37 -9.14 -22.45
CA ALA A 240 -14.10 -8.61 -23.79
C ALA A 240 -15.06 -7.45 -24.18
N ASP A 241 -16.23 -7.39 -23.55
CA ASP A 241 -17.25 -6.35 -23.71
C ASP A 241 -17.17 -5.25 -22.63
N PHE A 242 -16.08 -5.20 -21.84
CA PHE A 242 -15.89 -4.16 -20.85
C PHE A 242 -15.98 -2.76 -21.51
N PRO A 243 -16.76 -1.81 -20.98
CA PRO A 243 -17.12 -0.57 -21.67
C PRO A 243 -16.01 0.49 -21.66
N LEU A 244 -14.74 0.08 -21.87
CA LEU A 244 -13.59 0.96 -21.80
C LEU A 244 -13.62 2.03 -22.89
N GLY A 245 -14.18 1.75 -24.06
CA GLY A 245 -14.30 2.67 -25.19
C GLY A 245 -15.50 3.62 -25.17
N LEU A 246 -16.27 3.68 -24.08
CA LEU A 246 -17.50 4.49 -23.98
C LEU A 246 -17.24 5.99 -24.26
N ASP A 247 -18.03 6.65 -25.10
CA ASP A 247 -17.87 8.07 -25.45
C ASP A 247 -16.53 8.46 -26.11
N LEU A 248 -15.76 7.50 -26.65
CA LEU A 248 -14.66 7.86 -27.55
C LEU A 248 -15.20 8.40 -28.88
N PRO A 249 -14.45 9.29 -29.58
CA PRO A 249 -14.81 9.70 -30.93
C PRO A 249 -14.83 8.50 -31.88
N GLU A 250 -15.51 8.67 -33.03
CA GLU A 250 -15.42 7.70 -34.13
C GLU A 250 -14.01 7.70 -34.71
N ASP A 251 -13.54 6.53 -35.14
CA ASP A 251 -12.26 6.40 -35.84
C ASP A 251 -12.31 7.07 -37.21
N GLY A 252 -11.28 7.85 -37.53
CA GLY A 252 -11.17 8.62 -38.76
C GLY A 252 -11.46 10.12 -38.60
N GLY A 253 -11.12 10.88 -39.65
CA GLY A 253 -11.16 12.34 -39.60
C GLY A 253 -9.99 12.90 -38.80
N ASP A 254 -10.26 13.61 -37.71
CA ASP A 254 -9.26 14.24 -36.84
C ASP A 254 -8.75 13.31 -35.72
N PHE A 255 -9.31 12.11 -35.58
CA PHE A 255 -8.93 11.15 -34.55
C PHE A 255 -8.46 9.83 -35.13
N ASP A 256 -7.39 9.29 -34.54
CA ASP A 256 -6.93 7.91 -34.67
C ASP A 256 -7.31 7.19 -33.38
N VAL A 257 -8.21 6.20 -33.47
CA VAL A 257 -8.77 5.51 -32.30
C VAL A 257 -8.28 4.07 -32.27
N VAL A 258 -7.44 3.76 -31.27
CA VAL A 258 -7.02 2.38 -30.99
C VAL A 258 -8.11 1.72 -30.15
N PRO A 259 -8.74 0.61 -30.61
CA PRO A 259 -9.80 -0.06 -29.87
C PRO A 259 -9.27 -0.72 -28.59
N PRO A 260 -10.14 -1.04 -27.62
CA PRO A 260 -9.71 -1.65 -26.36
C PRO A 260 -8.91 -2.94 -26.57
N SER A 261 -7.67 -2.98 -26.08
CA SER A 261 -6.84 -4.19 -26.05
C SER A 261 -5.83 -4.19 -24.90
N PRO A 262 -5.29 -5.34 -24.49
CA PRO A 262 -4.20 -5.39 -23.50
C PRO A 262 -2.91 -4.72 -23.97
N GLU A 263 -2.69 -4.66 -25.29
CA GLU A 263 -1.47 -4.14 -25.93
C GLU A 263 -1.56 -2.66 -26.34
N ALA A 264 -2.74 -2.03 -26.25
CA ALA A 264 -2.88 -0.61 -26.56
C ALA A 264 -2.05 0.26 -25.59
N ASP A 265 -1.59 1.41 -26.05
CA ASP A 265 -0.71 2.29 -25.25
C ASP A 265 -1.44 2.83 -24.01
N GLY A 266 -2.74 3.11 -24.14
CA GLY A 266 -3.56 3.58 -23.03
C GLY A 266 -3.07 4.92 -22.50
N VAL A 267 -3.01 5.07 -21.17
CA VAL A 267 -2.60 6.32 -20.52
C VAL A 267 -1.07 6.52 -20.59
N GLY A 268 -0.30 5.44 -20.76
CA GLY A 268 1.15 5.49 -20.76
C GLY A 268 1.73 5.78 -19.37
N GLU A 269 2.98 6.24 -19.30
CA GLU A 269 3.62 6.58 -18.03
C GLU A 269 3.13 7.94 -17.53
N VAL A 270 2.73 8.02 -16.25
CA VAL A 270 2.39 9.28 -15.59
C VAL A 270 3.41 9.55 -14.50
N GLU A 271 4.21 10.60 -14.68
CA GLU A 271 5.15 11.10 -13.69
C GLU A 271 4.57 12.34 -13.00
N VAL A 272 4.54 12.34 -11.67
CA VAL A 272 4.18 13.48 -10.84
C VAL A 272 5.41 13.81 -9.99
N CYS A 273 6.07 14.91 -10.34
CA CYS A 273 7.14 15.51 -9.53
C CYS A 273 8.30 14.54 -9.24
N GLY A 274 8.80 13.91 -10.31
CA GLY A 274 9.88 12.92 -10.26
C GLY A 274 9.45 11.52 -9.82
N SER A 275 8.18 11.30 -9.51
CA SER A 275 7.64 9.99 -9.12
C SER A 275 6.69 9.45 -10.17
N THR A 276 6.99 8.27 -10.72
CA THR A 276 6.06 7.54 -11.59
C THR A 276 4.89 7.00 -10.78
N VAL A 277 3.68 7.47 -11.07
CA VAL A 277 2.43 7.07 -10.40
C VAL A 277 1.57 6.12 -11.24
N TRP A 278 1.87 5.99 -12.54
CA TRP A 278 1.23 5.05 -13.44
C TRP A 278 2.22 4.55 -14.50
N PRO A 279 2.22 3.26 -14.89
CA PRO A 279 1.36 2.17 -14.41
C PRO A 279 1.61 1.80 -12.93
N ALA A 280 0.61 1.18 -12.29
CA ALA A 280 0.64 0.81 -10.87
C ALA A 280 1.59 -0.37 -10.50
N GLY A 281 2.48 -0.77 -11.41
CA GLY A 281 3.33 -1.96 -11.28
C GLY A 281 2.76 -3.19 -11.99
N ALA A 282 3.05 -4.39 -11.45
CA ALA A 282 2.59 -5.65 -12.03
C ALA A 282 1.06 -5.81 -11.89
N SER A 283 0.40 -6.22 -12.98
CA SER A 283 -1.04 -6.47 -13.04
C SER A 283 -1.34 -7.87 -13.55
N GLU A 284 -2.41 -8.47 -13.04
CA GLU A 284 -2.93 -9.78 -13.48
C GLU A 284 -3.61 -9.68 -14.86
N ALA A 285 -4.25 -8.55 -15.12
CA ALA A 285 -4.73 -8.19 -16.45
C ALA A 285 -4.74 -6.69 -16.67
N ARG A 286 -4.74 -6.33 -17.95
CA ARG A 286 -4.81 -4.97 -18.44
C ARG A 286 -5.75 -4.91 -19.64
N LEU A 287 -6.53 -3.84 -19.73
CA LEU A 287 -7.24 -3.43 -20.93
C LEU A 287 -7.06 -1.93 -21.08
N ALA A 288 -6.63 -1.50 -22.25
CA ALA A 288 -6.25 -0.12 -22.55
C ALA A 288 -6.94 0.37 -23.82
N VAL A 289 -7.21 1.66 -23.92
CA VAL A 289 -7.77 2.30 -25.12
C VAL A 289 -7.26 3.74 -25.21
N ASN A 290 -7.11 4.27 -26.42
CA ASN A 290 -6.66 5.64 -26.63
C ASN A 290 -7.22 6.19 -27.95
N ALA A 291 -7.63 7.46 -27.92
CA ALA A 291 -7.97 8.25 -29.10
C ALA A 291 -7.03 9.46 -29.16
N HIS A 292 -6.33 9.59 -30.28
CA HIS A 292 -5.38 10.70 -30.52
C HIS A 292 -5.87 11.59 -31.64
N GLY A 293 -5.89 12.90 -31.40
CA GLY A 293 -6.00 13.92 -32.43
C GLY A 293 -4.79 14.85 -32.43
N PRO A 294 -4.69 15.80 -33.37
CA PRO A 294 -3.54 16.70 -33.50
C PRO A 294 -3.12 17.40 -32.19
N GLU A 295 -4.10 17.74 -31.34
CA GLU A 295 -3.89 18.45 -30.08
C GLU A 295 -4.78 17.88 -28.96
N HIS A 296 -5.14 16.59 -29.06
CA HIS A 296 -6.05 15.94 -28.12
C HIS A 296 -5.65 14.50 -27.84
N VAL A 297 -5.79 14.08 -26.58
CA VAL A 297 -5.72 12.66 -26.19
C VAL A 297 -6.90 12.37 -25.26
N ASP A 298 -7.64 11.28 -25.50
CA ASP A 298 -8.52 10.63 -24.52
C ASP A 298 -8.04 9.18 -24.38
N ALA A 299 -7.42 8.87 -23.24
CA ALA A 299 -6.77 7.61 -22.96
C ALA A 299 -7.28 7.00 -21.67
N ARG A 300 -7.37 5.68 -21.61
CA ARG A 300 -7.88 4.96 -20.44
C ARG A 300 -7.15 3.64 -20.29
N ASP A 301 -6.80 3.32 -19.05
CA ASP A 301 -6.22 2.04 -18.66
C ASP A 301 -7.04 1.45 -17.52
N LEU A 302 -7.52 0.23 -17.71
CA LEU A 302 -8.03 -0.64 -16.66
C LEU A 302 -6.95 -1.68 -16.34
N VAL A 303 -6.52 -1.75 -15.08
CA VAL A 303 -5.67 -2.84 -14.58
C VAL A 303 -6.36 -3.58 -13.45
N VAL A 304 -6.17 -4.90 -13.44
CA VAL A 304 -6.61 -5.78 -12.35
C VAL A 304 -5.37 -6.18 -11.56
N LEU A 305 -5.35 -5.86 -10.27
CA LEU A 305 -4.25 -6.18 -9.37
C LEU A 305 -4.53 -7.48 -8.62
N ALA A 306 -3.53 -7.95 -7.87
CA ALA A 306 -3.61 -9.21 -7.11
C ALA A 306 -4.83 -9.23 -6.16
N ASP A 307 -5.09 -8.11 -5.50
CA ASP A 307 -6.24 -7.95 -4.60
C ASP A 307 -6.63 -6.47 -4.41
N ALA A 308 -7.69 -6.28 -3.62
CA ALA A 308 -8.21 -4.95 -3.32
C ALA A 308 -7.24 -4.11 -2.48
N ASP A 309 -6.49 -4.69 -1.55
CA ASP A 309 -5.61 -3.95 -0.64
C ASP A 309 -4.41 -3.37 -1.39
N VAL A 310 -3.87 -4.11 -2.37
CA VAL A 310 -2.87 -3.58 -3.31
C VAL A 310 -3.46 -2.38 -4.07
N ALA A 311 -4.67 -2.52 -4.62
CA ALA A 311 -5.33 -1.42 -5.34
C ALA A 311 -5.61 -0.20 -4.46
N SER A 312 -5.99 -0.40 -3.18
CA SER A 312 -6.18 0.68 -2.20
C SER A 312 -4.88 1.43 -1.94
N THR A 313 -3.78 0.69 -1.81
CA THR A 313 -2.45 1.24 -1.58
C THR A 313 -2.00 2.12 -2.74
N VAL A 314 -2.26 1.71 -3.98
CA VAL A 314 -1.97 2.53 -5.17
C VAL A 314 -2.74 3.84 -5.13
N VAL A 315 -4.07 3.83 -4.88
CA VAL A 315 -4.86 5.07 -4.83
C VAL A 315 -4.33 6.03 -3.76
N ARG A 316 -4.01 5.52 -2.56
CA ARG A 316 -3.43 6.33 -1.47
C ARG A 316 -2.06 6.89 -1.85
N GLN A 317 -1.21 6.09 -2.49
CA GLN A 317 0.12 6.52 -2.93
C GLN A 317 0.01 7.64 -3.97
N VAL A 318 -0.83 7.48 -4.99
CA VAL A 318 -1.04 8.52 -6.01
C VAL A 318 -1.57 9.80 -5.36
N ARG A 319 -2.53 9.70 -4.45
CA ARG A 319 -3.05 10.85 -3.68
C ARG A 319 -1.92 11.55 -2.91
N GLY A 320 -1.13 10.81 -2.14
CA GLY A 320 -0.02 11.36 -1.36
C GLY A 320 1.05 12.02 -2.20
N VAL A 321 1.42 11.45 -3.35
CA VAL A 321 2.41 12.03 -4.28
C VAL A 321 1.92 13.36 -4.85
N VAL A 322 0.64 13.44 -5.26
CA VAL A 322 0.08 14.68 -5.81
C VAL A 322 -0.09 15.73 -4.71
N GLU A 323 -0.56 15.36 -3.51
CA GLU A 323 -0.69 16.26 -2.35
C GLU A 323 0.65 16.83 -1.90
N GLY A 324 1.70 16.00 -1.91
CA GLY A 324 3.05 16.36 -1.51
C GLY A 324 3.89 17.03 -2.59
N CYS A 325 3.36 17.21 -3.81
CA CYS A 325 4.15 17.81 -4.88
C CYS A 325 4.34 19.33 -4.67
N THR A 326 5.50 19.71 -4.14
CA THR A 326 5.95 21.11 -4.06
C THR A 326 7.02 21.47 -5.08
N ASP A 327 7.73 20.47 -5.60
CA ASP A 327 8.96 20.64 -6.39
C ASP A 327 8.73 20.35 -7.87
N ALA A 328 7.55 20.71 -8.39
CA ALA A 328 7.28 20.64 -9.82
C ALA A 328 8.24 21.59 -10.59
N PRO A 329 8.56 21.29 -11.86
CA PRO A 329 9.22 22.26 -12.74
C PRO A 329 8.49 23.61 -12.69
N ALA A 330 9.24 24.71 -12.80
CA ALA A 330 8.76 26.06 -12.47
C ALA A 330 7.54 26.56 -13.26
N ASP A 331 7.16 25.88 -14.34
CA ASP A 331 6.01 26.18 -15.17
C ASP A 331 4.87 25.17 -15.05
N GLN A 332 5.05 24.08 -14.29
CA GLN A 332 4.04 23.02 -14.11
C GLN A 332 3.26 23.21 -12.81
N VAL A 333 1.95 23.07 -12.90
CA VAL A 333 1.04 23.15 -11.77
C VAL A 333 0.22 21.88 -11.68
N TRP A 334 0.47 21.11 -10.62
CA TRP A 334 -0.34 19.97 -10.24
C TRP A 334 -1.46 20.40 -9.30
N THR A 335 -2.69 19.95 -9.53
CA THR A 335 -3.85 20.35 -8.72
C THR A 335 -4.75 19.17 -8.46
N LEU A 336 -5.13 18.98 -7.20
CA LEU A 336 -6.14 18.01 -6.80
C LEU A 336 -7.54 18.58 -6.96
N HIS A 337 -8.46 17.71 -7.39
CA HIS A 337 -9.85 18.07 -7.62
C HIS A 337 -10.78 17.24 -6.77
N ALA A 338 -11.78 17.89 -6.18
CA ALA A 338 -12.89 17.21 -5.56
C ALA A 338 -13.78 16.59 -6.64
N ALA A 339 -13.77 15.26 -6.73
CA ALA A 339 -14.61 14.50 -7.65
C ALA A 339 -15.19 13.30 -6.90
N ASN A 340 -16.49 13.07 -7.05
CA ASN A 340 -17.15 11.91 -6.44
C ASN A 340 -17.51 10.91 -7.54
N THR A 341 -16.73 9.86 -7.71
CA THR A 341 -17.02 8.78 -8.67
C THR A 341 -18.02 7.75 -8.12
N GLY A 342 -18.39 7.84 -6.84
CA GLY A 342 -19.12 6.80 -6.11
C GLY A 342 -18.20 5.75 -5.46
N HIS A 343 -16.90 5.83 -5.71
CA HIS A 343 -15.89 4.89 -5.24
C HIS A 343 -14.64 5.63 -4.73
N ASP A 344 -13.69 4.89 -4.16
CA ASP A 344 -12.40 5.44 -3.76
C ASP A 344 -11.63 5.89 -5.01
N SER A 345 -11.26 7.17 -5.04
CA SER A 345 -10.66 7.79 -6.22
C SER A 345 -9.75 8.95 -5.85
N VAL A 346 -8.91 9.32 -6.82
CA VAL A 346 -8.12 10.56 -6.81
C VAL A 346 -8.23 11.18 -8.19
N THR A 347 -8.52 12.48 -8.24
CA THR A 347 -8.61 13.24 -9.49
C THR A 347 -7.65 14.42 -9.40
N PHE A 348 -6.82 14.57 -10.42
CA PHE A 348 -5.79 15.60 -10.44
C PHE A 348 -5.57 16.10 -11.87
N SER A 349 -5.00 17.29 -11.99
CA SER A 349 -4.63 17.87 -13.28
C SER A 349 -3.20 18.36 -13.29
N LEU A 350 -2.59 18.35 -14.48
CA LEU A 350 -1.39 19.10 -14.81
C LEU A 350 -1.76 20.25 -15.74
N THR A 351 -1.37 21.46 -15.37
CA THR A 351 -1.49 22.67 -16.20
C THR A 351 -0.16 23.43 -16.22
N TRP A 352 -0.07 24.46 -17.06
CA TRP A 352 1.12 25.28 -17.19
C TRP A 352 0.85 26.75 -16.84
N ASP A 353 1.75 27.37 -16.07
CA ASP A 353 1.62 28.78 -15.66
C ASP A 353 1.73 29.76 -16.85
N ASN A 354 2.51 29.39 -17.87
CA ASN A 354 2.86 30.25 -18.99
C ASN A 354 2.54 29.63 -20.37
N GLY A 355 1.59 28.70 -20.44
CA GLY A 355 1.28 27.96 -21.67
C GLY A 355 -0.18 27.55 -21.79
N LEU A 356 -0.54 27.06 -22.98
CA LEU A 356 -1.80 26.35 -23.20
C LEU A 356 -1.55 24.85 -23.02
N GLY A 357 -2.51 24.18 -22.41
CA GLY A 357 -2.45 22.74 -22.18
C GLY A 357 -3.06 22.40 -20.83
N ALA A 358 -3.83 21.32 -20.80
CA ALA A 358 -4.27 20.72 -19.56
C ALA A 358 -4.34 19.21 -19.74
N SER A 359 -3.76 18.48 -18.80
CA SER A 359 -4.02 17.05 -18.60
C SER A 359 -4.91 16.89 -17.39
N VAL A 360 -6.00 16.12 -17.50
CA VAL A 360 -6.82 15.71 -16.36
C VAL A 360 -6.75 14.20 -16.22
N PHE A 361 -6.34 13.74 -15.04
CA PHE A 361 -6.22 12.35 -14.67
C PHE A 361 -7.27 12.01 -13.61
N GLN A 362 -7.88 10.83 -13.71
CA GLN A 362 -8.77 10.31 -12.67
C GLN A 362 -8.50 8.82 -12.48
N LEU A 363 -8.02 8.46 -11.31
CA LEU A 363 -7.79 7.08 -10.87
C LEU A 363 -8.94 6.66 -9.95
N THR A 364 -9.64 5.58 -10.29
CA THR A 364 -10.77 5.06 -9.52
C THR A 364 -10.59 3.58 -9.23
N ARG A 365 -10.79 3.18 -7.97
CA ARG A 365 -10.74 1.79 -7.52
C ARG A 365 -12.11 1.18 -7.35
N VAL A 366 -12.30 -0.04 -7.84
CA VAL A 366 -13.44 -0.91 -7.50
C VAL A 366 -12.91 -2.33 -7.30
N GLY A 367 -12.93 -2.82 -6.05
CA GLY A 367 -12.33 -4.11 -5.71
C GLY A 367 -10.82 -4.11 -5.95
N SER A 368 -10.32 -5.11 -6.68
CA SER A 368 -8.92 -5.21 -7.12
C SER A 368 -8.61 -4.46 -8.42
N ALA A 369 -9.61 -3.84 -9.06
CA ALA A 369 -9.41 -3.12 -10.30
C ALA A 369 -9.19 -1.62 -10.10
N LEU A 370 -8.32 -1.06 -10.93
CA LEU A 370 -8.04 0.37 -11.04
C LEU A 370 -8.33 0.84 -12.47
N LEU A 371 -9.12 1.90 -12.59
CA LEU A 371 -9.35 2.61 -13.85
C LEU A 371 -8.65 3.97 -13.77
N MET A 372 -7.65 4.18 -14.62
CA MET A 372 -7.05 5.48 -14.89
C MET A 372 -7.65 6.04 -16.18
N THR A 373 -8.22 7.24 -16.12
CA THR A 373 -8.60 8.01 -17.31
C THR A 373 -7.71 9.24 -17.44
N HIS A 374 -7.29 9.56 -18.65
CA HIS A 374 -6.50 10.74 -18.98
C HIS A 374 -7.15 11.46 -20.17
N VAL A 375 -7.32 12.77 -20.04
CA VAL A 375 -7.61 13.64 -21.18
C VAL A 375 -6.58 14.75 -21.23
N TYR A 376 -5.99 14.93 -22.41
CA TYR A 376 -5.12 16.06 -22.71
C TYR A 376 -5.70 16.90 -23.85
N GLY A 377 -5.51 18.21 -23.77
CA GLY A 377 -5.73 19.11 -24.90
C GLY A 377 -5.52 20.58 -24.52
N GLU A 378 -5.92 21.48 -25.41
CA GLU A 378 -5.89 22.91 -25.12
C GLU A 378 -6.78 23.25 -23.92
N GLY A 379 -6.18 23.91 -22.93
CA GLY A 379 -6.87 24.23 -21.69
C GLY A 379 -6.09 25.16 -20.79
N THR A 380 -6.78 25.63 -19.77
CA THR A 380 -6.24 26.35 -18.61
C THR A 380 -6.78 25.69 -17.35
N LEU A 381 -6.25 26.03 -16.17
CA LEU A 381 -6.77 25.53 -14.89
C LEU A 381 -8.28 25.81 -14.73
N ALA A 382 -8.75 26.98 -15.14
CA ALA A 382 -10.18 27.32 -15.10
C ALA A 382 -11.03 26.42 -16.03
N GLY A 383 -10.43 25.85 -17.08
CA GLY A 383 -11.06 24.87 -17.96
C GLY A 383 -11.06 23.44 -17.41
N ALA A 384 -10.12 23.10 -16.51
CA ALA A 384 -9.96 21.76 -15.97
C ALA A 384 -11.22 21.28 -15.22
N ASP A 385 -11.91 22.17 -14.49
CA ASP A 385 -13.14 21.86 -13.75
C ASP A 385 -14.24 21.24 -14.63
N ARG A 386 -14.36 21.70 -15.89
CA ARG A 386 -15.33 21.12 -16.83
C ARG A 386 -14.92 19.69 -17.18
N THR A 387 -13.66 19.49 -17.55
CA THR A 387 -13.09 18.19 -17.90
C THR A 387 -13.18 17.22 -16.72
N VAL A 388 -12.92 17.66 -15.49
CA VAL A 388 -13.09 16.88 -14.25
C VAL A 388 -14.53 16.38 -14.10
N ARG A 389 -15.53 17.24 -14.31
CA ARG A 389 -16.95 16.82 -14.24
C ARG A 389 -17.30 15.81 -15.32
N GLU A 390 -16.83 16.04 -16.55
CA GLU A 390 -17.06 15.12 -17.68
C GLU A 390 -16.42 13.75 -17.43
N ARG A 391 -15.17 13.71 -16.95
CA ARG A 391 -14.47 12.48 -16.58
C ARG A 391 -15.16 11.76 -15.43
N THR A 392 -15.59 12.49 -14.41
CA THR A 392 -16.36 11.91 -13.28
C THR A 392 -17.66 11.27 -13.76
N ALA A 393 -18.37 11.90 -14.70
CA ALA A 393 -19.60 11.35 -15.29
C ALA A 393 -19.34 10.11 -16.16
N LEU A 394 -18.23 10.09 -16.91
CA LEU A 394 -17.77 8.92 -17.65
C LEU A 394 -17.45 7.75 -16.70
N THR A 395 -16.62 7.99 -15.70
CA THR A 395 -16.21 6.98 -14.72
C THR A 395 -17.40 6.36 -14.00
N ARG A 396 -18.41 7.16 -13.61
CA ARG A 396 -19.66 6.64 -13.01
C ARG A 396 -20.43 5.67 -13.91
N ARG A 397 -20.25 5.74 -15.24
CA ARG A 397 -20.86 4.79 -16.20
C ARG A 397 -20.01 3.55 -16.42
N ILE A 398 -18.68 3.64 -16.28
CA ILE A 398 -17.76 2.51 -16.43
C ILE A 398 -17.66 1.69 -15.13
N ALA A 399 -17.59 2.36 -13.98
CA ALA A 399 -17.34 1.76 -12.67
C ALA A 399 -18.30 0.61 -12.29
N PRO A 400 -19.61 0.63 -12.62
CA PRO A 400 -20.48 -0.52 -12.39
C PRO A 400 -20.00 -1.82 -13.05
N ALA A 401 -19.33 -1.76 -14.21
CA ALA A 401 -18.75 -2.95 -14.85
C ALA A 401 -17.53 -3.49 -14.08
N MET A 402 -16.83 -2.62 -13.33
CA MET A 402 -15.69 -3.03 -12.49
C MET A 402 -16.11 -3.83 -11.26
N CYS A 403 -17.40 -3.88 -10.92
CA CYS A 403 -17.92 -4.69 -9.82
C CYS A 403 -17.63 -6.19 -10.00
N ALA A 404 -17.36 -6.64 -11.23
CA ALA A 404 -16.89 -8.00 -11.52
C ALA A 404 -15.54 -8.34 -10.85
N PHE A 405 -14.75 -7.33 -10.45
CA PHE A 405 -13.45 -7.47 -9.78
C PHE A 405 -13.55 -7.31 -8.26
N THR A 406 -14.75 -7.42 -7.70
CA THR A 406 -14.99 -7.43 -6.26
C THR A 406 -15.39 -8.84 -5.80
N ALA A 407 -15.08 -9.18 -4.55
CA ALA A 407 -15.43 -10.51 -4.02
C ALA A 407 -16.96 -10.71 -3.88
N THR A 408 -17.71 -9.64 -3.62
CA THR A 408 -19.14 -9.68 -3.28
C THR A 408 -20.05 -9.06 -4.34
N GLY A 409 -19.50 -8.50 -5.41
CA GLY A 409 -20.22 -7.55 -6.26
C GLY A 409 -20.30 -6.15 -5.62
N CYS A 410 -20.81 -5.21 -6.41
CA CYS A 410 -21.52 -4.03 -5.92
C CYS A 410 -23.02 -4.35 -5.91
#